data_AF-A0A484Z7Z8-F1
#
_entry.id   AF-A0A484Z7Z8-F1
#
_cell.length_a   1.000
_cell.length_b   1.000
_cell.length_c   1.000
_cell.angle_alpha   90.00
_cell.angle_beta   90.00
_cell.angle_gamma   90.00
#
_symmetry.space_group_name_H-M   'P 1'
#
loop_
_entity.id
_entity.type
_entity.pdbx_description
1 polymer ?
#
loop_
_entity_poly.entity_id
_entity_poly.type
_entity_poly.pdbx_seq_one_letter_code
_entity_poly.pdbx_strand_id
1 'polypeptide(L)'
;MVCETLTMILVVAWAPTVALGLDIVSKIGIPMILGSVCIGFIVLLVQSVEGEKEALAARQAKLALDIANKTLPLFRHVNAESLRQVCDIIRRDIHADAVAITNIDRVLAYVGVGEDNYRDNDDTISPTTRKAINYGKIIIKNNDEAHRTPEIHSMLVIPLWEKGVVTGTLKIYYCHAHQITSYLQEMAIGLSQIISTQLEVSRAEQLREMANKAELRALQSKINPHFLFNALNAISSSIRLNPDTARQLIFNLSRYLRYNIELKDDEQIDIKKELYQIKDYIAIEQARFGDKLTVIYDIDEEVNCVIPSLLIQPLVENAIVHGIQPCKGKGVVTISVTESGNRVRIAVRDTGHGIDAQVIERVESNEMPGNKIGLPNVHHRVKLLYGDGLHIRRLEPGTEIAFYVPNERSAVHAPSSLLP
;
A
#
# COMPACT_ATOMS: atom_id res chain seq x y z
N MET A 1 -19.25 35.04 -56.65
CA MET A 1 -19.68 36.17 -57.50
C MET A 1 -18.69 36.46 -58.62
N VAL A 2 -17.39 36.60 -58.33
CA VAL A 2 -16.36 36.84 -59.37
C VAL A 2 -16.32 35.72 -60.42
N CYS A 3 -16.48 34.47 -60.00
CA CYS A 3 -16.46 33.31 -60.88
C CYS A 3 -17.66 33.31 -61.84
N GLU A 4 -18.86 33.58 -61.33
CA GLU A 4 -20.11 33.62 -62.10
C GLU A 4 -20.11 34.78 -63.10
N THR A 5 -19.60 35.95 -62.69
CA THR A 5 -19.39 37.09 -63.58
C THR A 5 -18.41 36.75 -64.70
N LEU A 6 -17.30 36.07 -64.38
CA LEU A 6 -16.35 35.60 -65.37
C LEU A 6 -17.00 34.58 -66.33
N THR A 7 -17.80 33.65 -65.83
CA THR A 7 -18.53 32.67 -66.65
C THR A 7 -19.52 33.36 -67.60
N MET A 8 -20.27 34.35 -67.12
CA MET A 8 -21.19 35.13 -67.96
C MET A 8 -20.44 35.90 -69.05
N ILE A 9 -19.29 36.51 -68.72
CA ILE A 9 -18.43 37.19 -69.69
C ILE A 9 -17.89 36.21 -70.75
N LEU A 10 -17.44 35.03 -70.32
CA LEU A 10 -16.93 33.99 -71.23
C LEU A 10 -18.03 33.46 -72.16
N VAL A 11 -19.26 33.28 -71.66
CA VAL A 11 -20.42 32.87 -72.47
C VAL A 11 -20.70 33.89 -73.58
N VAL A 12 -20.62 35.20 -73.28
CA VAL A 12 -20.80 36.25 -74.28
C VAL A 12 -19.63 36.30 -75.27
N ALA A 13 -18.39 36.14 -74.79
CA ALA A 13 -17.19 36.20 -75.61
C ALA A 13 -17.03 35.03 -76.59
N TRP A 14 -17.55 33.84 -76.24
CA TRP A 14 -17.45 32.63 -77.07
C TRP A 14 -18.71 32.33 -77.89
N ALA A 15 -19.80 33.08 -77.71
CA ALA A 15 -21.00 32.92 -78.53
C ALA A 15 -20.73 33.35 -79.99
N PRO A 16 -21.32 32.66 -80.99
CA PRO A 16 -21.19 33.01 -82.41
C PRO A 16 -21.61 34.46 -82.74
N THR A 17 -22.53 35.03 -81.96
CA THR A 17 -22.92 36.43 -82.02
C THR A 17 -23.14 36.98 -80.61
N VAL A 18 -22.86 38.27 -80.42
CA VAL A 18 -23.04 38.96 -79.14
C VAL A 18 -24.50 38.92 -78.68
N ALA A 19 -25.45 39.03 -79.62
CA ALA A 19 -26.88 38.96 -79.31
C ALA A 19 -27.30 37.59 -78.74
N LEU A 20 -26.75 36.49 -79.28
CA LEU A 20 -27.03 35.15 -78.79
C LEU A 20 -26.41 34.91 -77.40
N GLY A 21 -25.19 35.39 -77.17
CA GLY A 21 -24.54 35.31 -75.86
C GLY A 21 -25.30 36.06 -74.77
N LEU A 22 -25.80 37.27 -75.09
CA LEU A 22 -26.64 38.06 -74.18
C LEU A 22 -27.99 37.39 -73.87
N ASP A 23 -28.65 36.78 -74.86
CA ASP A 23 -29.90 36.03 -74.66
C ASP A 23 -29.70 34.83 -73.71
N ILE A 24 -28.61 34.06 -73.89
CA ILE A 24 -28.27 32.94 -73.02
C ILE A 24 -28.05 33.43 -71.58
N VAL A 25 -27.17 34.42 -71.39
CA VAL A 25 -26.86 34.98 -70.06
C VAL A 25 -28.11 35.53 -69.39
N SER A 26 -29.05 36.15 -70.13
CA SER A 26 -30.30 36.66 -69.56
C SER A 26 -31.18 35.56 -68.95
N LYS A 27 -31.10 34.32 -69.47
CA LYS A 27 -31.90 33.16 -69.01
C LYS A 27 -31.22 32.39 -67.88
N ILE A 28 -29.88 32.26 -67.91
CA ILE A 28 -29.13 31.46 -66.93
C ILE A 28 -28.46 32.29 -65.82
N GLY A 29 -28.28 33.59 -66.02
CA GLY A 29 -27.53 34.46 -65.11
C GLY A 29 -28.16 34.56 -63.72
N ILE A 30 -29.47 34.80 -63.63
CA ILE A 30 -30.18 34.87 -62.35
C ILE A 30 -30.15 33.52 -61.61
N PRO A 31 -30.54 32.38 -62.22
CA PRO A 31 -30.42 31.07 -61.57
C PRO A 31 -28.99 30.75 -61.09
N MET A 32 -27.96 31.09 -61.89
CA MET A 32 -26.57 30.82 -61.55
C MET A 32 -26.08 31.64 -60.35
N ILE A 33 -26.40 32.94 -60.32
CA ILE A 33 -26.07 33.81 -59.17
C ILE A 33 -26.79 33.32 -57.91
N LEU A 34 -28.08 33.01 -58.03
CA LEU A 34 -28.90 32.55 -56.90
C LEU A 34 -28.34 31.24 -56.33
N GLY A 35 -27.97 30.29 -57.18
CA GLY A 35 -27.36 29.02 -56.78
C GLY A 35 -26.07 29.21 -55.98
N SER A 36 -25.18 30.09 -56.45
CA SER A 36 -23.92 30.37 -55.75
C SER A 36 -24.11 31.08 -54.41
N VAL A 37 -25.11 31.98 -54.30
CA VAL A 37 -25.48 32.60 -53.01
C VAL A 37 -26.03 31.56 -52.05
N CYS A 38 -26.89 30.65 -52.51
CA CYS A 38 -27.42 29.55 -51.69
C CYS A 38 -26.30 28.65 -51.16
N ILE A 39 -25.33 28.27 -52.00
CA ILE A 39 -24.17 27.49 -51.57
C ILE A 39 -23.35 28.25 -50.52
N GLY A 40 -23.08 29.54 -50.76
CA GLY A 40 -22.38 30.38 -49.79
C GLY A 40 -23.09 30.46 -48.43
N PHE A 41 -24.42 30.57 -48.44
CA PHE A 41 -25.23 30.57 -47.21
C PHE A 41 -25.16 29.23 -46.48
N ILE A 42 -25.25 28.11 -47.19
CA ILE A 42 -25.13 26.77 -46.60
C ILE A 42 -23.74 26.59 -45.97
N VAL A 43 -22.68 27.01 -46.65
CA VAL A 43 -21.30 26.93 -46.13
C VAL A 43 -21.15 27.77 -44.85
N LEU A 44 -21.66 29.00 -44.83
CA LEU A 44 -21.64 29.85 -43.64
C LEU A 44 -22.43 29.24 -42.47
N LEU A 45 -23.58 28.63 -42.75
CA LEU A 45 -24.39 27.96 -41.73
C LEU A 45 -23.66 26.76 -41.15
N VAL A 46 -23.04 25.92 -41.99
CA VAL A 46 -22.24 24.76 -41.54
C VAL A 46 -21.06 25.24 -40.68
N GLN A 47 -20.31 26.25 -41.14
CA GLN A 47 -19.19 26.82 -40.38
C GLN A 47 -19.63 27.41 -39.03
N SER A 48 -20.79 28.07 -38.98
CA SER A 48 -21.35 28.59 -37.72
C SER A 48 -21.68 27.46 -36.75
N VAL A 49 -22.30 26.38 -37.23
CA VAL A 49 -22.66 25.22 -36.40
C VAL A 49 -21.41 24.49 -35.91
N GLU A 50 -20.37 24.35 -36.75
CA GLU A 50 -19.09 23.76 -36.35
C GLU A 50 -18.39 24.61 -35.28
N GLY A 51 -18.32 25.93 -35.47
CA GLY A 51 -17.73 26.83 -34.48
C GLY A 51 -18.45 26.82 -33.13
N GLU A 52 -19.78 26.72 -33.12
CA GLU A 52 -20.56 26.57 -31.88
C GLU A 52 -20.26 25.23 -31.17
N LYS A 53 -20.14 24.13 -31.92
CA LYS A 53 -19.79 22.81 -31.37
C LYS A 53 -18.41 22.81 -30.71
N GLU A 54 -17.41 23.40 -31.37
CA GLU A 54 -16.05 23.52 -30.82
C GLU A 54 -16.04 24.37 -29.55
N ALA A 55 -16.75 25.51 -29.55
CA ALA A 55 -16.86 26.37 -28.38
C ALA A 55 -17.54 25.68 -27.19
N LEU A 56 -18.58 24.87 -27.44
CA LEU A 56 -19.23 24.06 -26.40
C LEU A 56 -18.29 22.99 -25.85
N ALA A 57 -17.57 22.27 -26.69
CA ALA A 57 -16.59 21.27 -26.24
C ALA A 57 -15.47 21.89 -25.39
N ALA A 58 -14.94 23.05 -25.80
CA ALA A 58 -13.94 23.79 -25.04
C ALA A 58 -14.46 24.24 -23.66
N ARG A 59 -15.71 24.71 -23.58
CA ARG A 59 -16.36 25.07 -22.31
C ARG A 59 -16.50 23.87 -21.38
N GLN A 60 -16.88 22.71 -21.92
CA GLN A 60 -17.02 21.47 -21.13
C GLN A 60 -15.67 20.95 -20.62
N ALA A 61 -14.64 20.96 -21.45
CA ALA A 61 -13.29 20.59 -21.04
C ALA A 61 -12.76 21.51 -19.92
N LYS A 62 -13.01 22.82 -20.05
CA LYS A 62 -12.67 23.80 -19.01
C LYS A 62 -13.42 23.52 -17.70
N LEU A 63 -14.73 23.23 -17.77
CA LEU A 63 -15.53 22.91 -16.59
C LEU A 63 -15.02 21.67 -15.87
N ALA A 64 -14.71 20.59 -16.60
CA ALA A 64 -14.13 19.37 -16.02
C ALA A 64 -12.80 19.65 -15.29
N LEU A 65 -11.93 20.46 -15.90
CA LEU A 65 -10.64 20.85 -15.31
C LEU A 65 -10.83 21.75 -14.08
N ASP A 66 -11.76 22.69 -14.11
CA ASP A 66 -12.06 23.58 -12.98
C ASP A 66 -12.60 22.77 -11.79
N ILE A 67 -13.49 21.80 -12.03
CA ILE A 67 -13.97 20.86 -10.99
C ILE A 67 -12.79 20.07 -10.44
N ALA A 68 -11.97 19.46 -11.31
CA ALA A 68 -10.82 18.68 -10.88
C ALA A 68 -9.84 19.47 -10.01
N ASN A 69 -9.61 20.75 -10.33
CA ASN A 69 -8.75 21.63 -9.55
C ASN A 69 -9.36 21.97 -8.19
N LYS A 70 -10.68 22.22 -8.13
CA LYS A 70 -11.39 22.47 -6.87
C LYS A 70 -11.40 21.24 -5.96
N THR A 71 -11.48 20.04 -6.54
CA THR A 71 -11.53 18.78 -5.77
C THR A 71 -10.15 18.28 -5.37
N LEU A 72 -9.07 18.69 -6.06
CA LEU A 72 -7.71 18.20 -5.82
C LEU A 72 -7.26 18.25 -4.35
N PRO A 73 -7.46 19.34 -3.57
CA PRO A 73 -7.05 19.39 -2.17
C PRO A 73 -7.76 18.35 -1.28
N LEU A 74 -8.99 17.96 -1.66
CA LEU A 74 -9.83 17.04 -0.90
C LEU A 74 -9.36 15.59 -1.02
N PHE A 75 -8.65 15.25 -2.09
CA PHE A 75 -8.08 13.92 -2.30
C PHE A 75 -6.79 13.66 -1.51
N ARG A 76 -6.18 14.67 -0.87
CA ARG A 76 -5.01 14.45 0.02
C ARG A 76 -5.36 13.57 1.23
N HIS A 77 -6.58 13.68 1.72
CA HIS A 77 -7.10 12.88 2.83
C HIS A 77 -8.51 12.40 2.49
N VAL A 78 -8.58 11.28 1.74
CA VAL A 78 -9.86 10.69 1.33
C VAL A 78 -10.57 10.09 2.56
N ASN A 79 -11.70 10.68 2.92
CA ASN A 79 -12.61 10.23 3.96
C ASN A 79 -14.06 10.59 3.55
N ALA A 80 -15.04 10.17 4.35
CA ALA A 80 -16.44 10.39 4.01
C ALA A 80 -16.80 11.90 3.88
N GLU A 81 -16.20 12.76 4.71
CA GLU A 81 -16.45 14.20 4.68
C GLU A 81 -15.84 14.85 3.43
N SER A 82 -14.59 14.53 3.09
CA SER A 82 -13.92 15.07 1.90
C SER A 82 -14.61 14.58 0.62
N LEU A 83 -15.05 13.33 0.56
CA LEU A 83 -15.83 12.82 -0.58
C LEU A 83 -17.21 13.48 -0.70
N ARG A 84 -17.87 13.82 0.42
CA ARG A 84 -19.10 14.63 0.38
C ARG A 84 -18.84 16.03 -0.17
N GLN A 85 -17.76 16.67 0.23
CA GLN A 85 -17.38 17.98 -0.33
C GLN A 85 -17.07 17.87 -1.84
N VAL A 86 -16.39 16.81 -2.28
CA VAL A 86 -16.17 16.52 -3.71
C VAL A 86 -17.51 16.37 -4.44
N CYS A 87 -18.44 15.56 -3.92
CA CYS A 87 -19.76 15.37 -4.51
C CYS A 87 -20.53 16.69 -4.61
N ASP A 88 -20.48 17.54 -3.58
CA ASP A 88 -21.17 18.82 -3.58
C ASP A 88 -20.56 19.83 -4.57
N ILE A 89 -19.22 19.86 -4.73
CA ILE A 89 -18.55 20.68 -5.76
C ILE A 89 -19.00 20.25 -7.14
N ILE A 90 -18.94 18.94 -7.43
CA ILE A 90 -19.37 18.40 -8.72
C ILE A 90 -20.83 18.80 -8.95
N ARG A 91 -21.73 18.47 -8.01
CA ARG A 91 -23.17 18.76 -8.09
C ARG A 91 -23.46 20.22 -8.42
N ARG A 92 -22.81 21.15 -7.73
CA ARG A 92 -22.99 22.59 -7.94
C ARG A 92 -22.49 23.05 -9.31
N ASP A 93 -21.30 22.60 -9.71
CA ASP A 93 -20.65 23.06 -10.93
C ASP A 93 -21.29 22.48 -12.22
N ILE A 94 -21.85 21.27 -12.16
CA ILE A 94 -22.56 20.64 -13.30
C ILE A 94 -24.08 20.79 -13.23
N HIS A 95 -24.58 21.55 -12.23
CA HIS A 95 -25.99 21.75 -11.95
C HIS A 95 -26.81 20.45 -11.86
N ALA A 96 -26.23 19.41 -11.25
CA ALA A 96 -26.93 18.15 -11.01
C ALA A 96 -27.83 18.25 -9.77
N ASP A 97 -28.89 17.45 -9.76
CA ASP A 97 -29.80 17.37 -8.61
C ASP A 97 -29.21 16.51 -7.49
N ALA A 98 -28.43 15.50 -7.84
CA ALA A 98 -27.63 14.72 -6.89
C ALA A 98 -26.35 14.18 -7.52
N VAL A 99 -25.34 13.95 -6.67
CA VAL A 99 -24.08 13.29 -7.03
C VAL A 99 -23.69 12.30 -5.94
N ALA A 100 -23.17 11.14 -6.35
CA ALA A 100 -22.66 10.14 -5.42
C ALA A 100 -21.35 9.52 -5.90
N ILE A 101 -20.50 9.16 -4.95
CA ILE A 101 -19.29 8.35 -5.18
C ILE A 101 -19.44 7.06 -4.38
N THR A 102 -19.10 5.92 -5.00
CA THR A 102 -19.20 4.59 -4.39
C THR A 102 -17.86 3.87 -4.42
N ASN A 103 -17.68 2.89 -3.56
CA ASN A 103 -16.74 1.79 -3.82
C ASN A 103 -17.50 0.63 -4.51
N ILE A 104 -16.91 -0.56 -4.51
CA ILE A 104 -17.52 -1.76 -5.11
C ILE A 104 -18.71 -2.35 -4.35
N ASP A 105 -18.90 -1.98 -3.08
CA ASP A 105 -19.88 -2.61 -2.18
C ASP A 105 -20.96 -1.64 -1.70
N ARG A 106 -20.57 -0.38 -1.45
CA ARG A 106 -21.39 0.64 -0.83
C ARG A 106 -21.17 2.05 -1.39
N VAL A 107 -22.13 2.93 -1.13
CA VAL A 107 -22.01 4.37 -1.36
C VAL A 107 -21.07 4.97 -0.30
N LEU A 108 -20.09 5.76 -0.74
CA LEU A 108 -19.13 6.43 0.15
C LEU A 108 -19.58 7.86 0.49
N ALA A 109 -20.22 8.52 -0.47
CA ALA A 109 -20.79 9.85 -0.32
C ALA A 109 -21.96 10.01 -1.28
N TYR A 110 -23.01 10.68 -0.81
CA TYR A 110 -24.18 11.08 -1.58
C TYR A 110 -24.56 12.50 -1.15
N VAL A 111 -24.79 13.39 -2.11
CA VAL A 111 -25.21 14.77 -1.86
C VAL A 111 -26.30 15.16 -2.84
N GLY A 112 -27.42 15.70 -2.35
CA GLY A 112 -28.50 16.25 -3.16
C GLY A 112 -29.85 15.56 -2.95
N VAL A 113 -30.70 15.55 -3.97
CA VAL A 113 -32.06 14.97 -3.89
C VAL A 113 -31.99 13.48 -3.52
N GLY A 114 -32.76 13.07 -2.50
CA GLY A 114 -32.80 11.70 -2.01
C GLY A 114 -31.65 11.31 -1.07
N GLU A 115 -30.93 12.28 -0.51
CA GLU A 115 -29.83 12.01 0.43
C GLU A 115 -30.28 11.32 1.72
N ASP A 116 -31.50 11.61 2.20
CA ASP A 116 -32.06 10.96 3.39
C ASP A 116 -32.21 9.43 3.24
N ASN A 117 -32.28 8.93 2.00
CA ASN A 117 -32.38 7.51 1.70
C ASN A 117 -31.07 6.73 1.93
N TYR A 118 -29.99 7.42 2.30
CA TYR A 118 -28.63 6.87 2.52
C TYR A 118 -28.09 7.21 3.92
N ARG A 119 -28.97 7.46 4.92
CA ARG A 119 -28.57 7.81 6.30
C ARG A 119 -28.63 6.63 7.29
N ASP A 120 -29.44 5.60 7.01
CA ASP A 120 -29.75 4.50 7.95
C ASP A 120 -29.10 3.14 7.58
N ASN A 121 -27.77 3.09 7.58
CA ASN A 121 -26.93 1.86 7.50
C ASN A 121 -27.06 0.94 6.26
N ASP A 122 -28.01 1.15 5.36
CA ASP A 122 -28.10 0.41 4.09
C ASP A 122 -27.55 1.24 2.92
N ASP A 123 -26.22 1.38 2.87
CA ASP A 123 -25.52 2.07 1.78
C ASP A 123 -25.22 1.14 0.58
N THR A 124 -25.94 0.02 0.43
CA THR A 124 -25.63 -0.96 -0.60
C THR A 124 -25.77 -0.38 -2.01
N ILE A 125 -24.85 -0.76 -2.90
CA ILE A 125 -24.91 -0.29 -4.29
C ILE A 125 -26.15 -0.81 -5.03
N SER A 126 -26.76 0.06 -5.83
CA SER A 126 -27.93 -0.29 -6.64
C SER A 126 -27.59 -1.36 -7.70
N PRO A 127 -28.58 -2.12 -8.20
CA PRO A 127 -28.36 -3.09 -9.29
C PRO A 127 -27.74 -2.46 -10.54
N THR A 128 -28.10 -1.21 -10.85
CA THR A 128 -27.51 -0.44 -11.95
C THR A 128 -26.02 -0.17 -11.69
N THR A 129 -25.65 0.27 -10.49
CA THR A 129 -24.25 0.47 -10.10
C THR A 129 -23.45 -0.82 -10.18
N ARG A 130 -24.03 -1.94 -9.72
CA ARG A 130 -23.38 -3.26 -9.78
C ARG A 130 -23.10 -3.70 -11.21
N LYS A 131 -24.01 -3.44 -12.15
CA LYS A 131 -23.78 -3.70 -13.58
C LYS A 131 -22.63 -2.85 -14.12
N ALA A 132 -22.55 -1.57 -13.77
CA ALA A 132 -21.46 -0.70 -14.22
C ALA A 132 -20.09 -1.20 -13.74
N ILE A 133 -20.02 -1.67 -12.49
CA ILE A 133 -18.82 -2.26 -11.90
C ILE A 133 -18.44 -3.57 -12.59
N ASN A 134 -19.38 -4.53 -12.68
CA ASN A 134 -19.10 -5.86 -13.20
C ASN A 134 -18.70 -5.86 -14.68
N TYR A 135 -19.30 -4.98 -15.49
CA TYR A 135 -19.01 -4.93 -16.93
C TYR A 135 -17.98 -3.86 -17.29
N GLY A 136 -17.58 -2.99 -16.35
CA GLY A 136 -16.72 -1.85 -16.64
C GLY A 136 -17.30 -0.89 -17.68
N LYS A 137 -18.64 -0.74 -17.71
CA LYS A 137 -19.33 0.09 -18.71
C LYS A 137 -20.04 1.26 -18.06
N ILE A 138 -20.01 2.39 -18.75
CA ILE A 138 -20.82 3.56 -18.41
C ILE A 138 -22.28 3.19 -18.66
N ILE A 139 -23.14 3.47 -17.69
CA ILE A 139 -24.58 3.22 -17.80
C ILE A 139 -25.31 4.54 -17.78
N ILE A 140 -26.18 4.73 -18.76
CA ILE A 140 -27.00 5.91 -18.94
C ILE A 140 -28.45 5.48 -18.93
N LYS A 141 -29.26 6.08 -18.07
CA LYS A 141 -30.72 5.99 -18.13
C LYS A 141 -31.26 7.41 -18.14
N ASN A 142 -31.99 7.79 -19.17
CA ASN A 142 -32.39 9.19 -19.40
C ASN A 142 -33.92 9.37 -19.42
N ASN A 143 -34.65 8.34 -18.98
CA ASN A 143 -36.10 8.33 -18.84
C ASN A 143 -36.50 7.11 -17.98
N ASP A 144 -35.92 7.00 -16.79
CA ASP A 144 -36.14 5.89 -15.86
C ASP A 144 -35.92 6.35 -14.42
N GLU A 145 -36.65 5.76 -13.48
CA GLU A 145 -36.57 6.15 -12.07
C GLU A 145 -35.30 5.61 -11.40
N ALA A 146 -34.69 6.41 -10.54
CA ALA A 146 -33.56 5.94 -9.75
C ALA A 146 -33.99 4.97 -8.65
N HIS A 147 -33.14 3.98 -8.42
CA HIS A 147 -33.30 3.08 -7.30
C HIS A 147 -33.28 3.87 -5.98
N ARG A 148 -34.34 3.72 -5.18
CA ARG A 148 -34.57 4.40 -3.89
C ARG A 148 -34.90 5.89 -3.95
N THR A 149 -34.90 6.52 -5.12
CA THR A 149 -35.23 7.95 -5.27
C THR A 149 -36.09 8.16 -6.53
N PRO A 150 -37.42 7.97 -6.43
CA PRO A 150 -38.34 8.08 -7.55
C PRO A 150 -38.33 9.45 -8.24
N GLU A 151 -37.91 10.50 -7.53
CA GLU A 151 -37.82 11.86 -8.05
C GLU A 151 -36.75 12.01 -9.14
N ILE A 152 -35.78 11.10 -9.22
CA ILE A 152 -34.72 11.12 -10.21
C ILE A 152 -35.17 10.35 -11.46
N HIS A 153 -35.14 11.01 -12.62
CA HIS A 153 -35.56 10.43 -13.91
C HIS A 153 -34.43 10.30 -14.94
N SER A 154 -33.25 10.88 -14.65
CA SER A 154 -32.03 10.67 -15.44
C SER A 154 -30.84 10.35 -14.53
N MET A 155 -30.06 9.31 -14.87
CA MET A 155 -28.85 8.93 -14.14
C MET A 155 -27.71 8.51 -15.07
N LEU A 156 -26.51 8.96 -14.72
CA LEU A 156 -25.25 8.60 -15.35
C LEU A 156 -24.37 7.91 -14.32
N VAL A 157 -23.99 6.65 -14.58
CA VAL A 157 -23.14 5.85 -13.69
C VAL A 157 -21.85 5.54 -14.42
N ILE A 158 -20.73 6.05 -13.91
CA ILE A 158 -19.42 5.98 -14.54
C ILE A 158 -18.46 5.19 -13.64
N PRO A 159 -17.85 4.10 -14.14
CA PRO A 159 -16.86 3.36 -13.37
C PRO A 159 -15.60 4.19 -13.13
N LEU A 160 -15.08 4.14 -11.90
CA LEU A 160 -13.77 4.67 -11.51
C LEU A 160 -12.75 3.54 -11.55
N TRP A 161 -11.58 3.81 -12.11
CA TRP A 161 -10.58 2.77 -12.42
C TRP A 161 -9.28 3.01 -11.67
N GLU A 162 -8.71 1.94 -11.10
CA GLU A 162 -7.31 1.91 -10.65
C GLU A 162 -6.64 0.72 -11.32
N LYS A 163 -5.56 0.96 -12.08
CA LYS A 163 -4.76 -0.09 -12.73
C LYS A 163 -5.57 -1.12 -13.53
N GLY A 164 -6.62 -0.68 -14.23
CA GLY A 164 -7.48 -1.54 -15.05
C GLY A 164 -8.54 -2.32 -14.27
N VAL A 165 -8.71 -2.06 -12.97
CA VAL A 165 -9.77 -2.62 -12.12
C VAL A 165 -10.74 -1.52 -11.73
N VAL A 166 -12.05 -1.79 -11.79
CA VAL A 166 -13.07 -0.86 -11.31
C VAL A 166 -13.08 -0.86 -9.79
N THR A 167 -12.76 0.28 -9.16
CA THR A 167 -12.73 0.42 -7.69
C THR A 167 -13.97 1.08 -7.12
N GLY A 168 -14.80 1.66 -7.97
CA GLY A 168 -15.98 2.41 -7.55
C GLY A 168 -16.75 3.00 -8.73
N THR A 169 -17.70 3.87 -8.42
CA THR A 169 -18.43 4.63 -9.44
C THR A 169 -18.63 6.08 -9.05
N LEU A 170 -18.62 6.96 -10.04
CA LEU A 170 -19.18 8.31 -9.96
C LEU A 170 -20.60 8.27 -10.54
N LYS A 171 -21.56 8.80 -9.79
CA LYS A 171 -22.98 8.80 -10.16
C LYS A 171 -23.47 10.24 -10.19
N ILE A 172 -24.14 10.60 -11.27
CA ILE A 172 -24.72 11.93 -11.48
C ILE A 172 -26.20 11.73 -11.79
N TYR A 173 -27.05 12.56 -11.18
CA TYR A 173 -28.50 12.42 -11.26
C TYR A 173 -29.22 13.73 -11.56
N TYR A 174 -30.33 13.61 -12.27
CA TYR A 174 -31.26 14.71 -12.52
C TYR A 174 -32.72 14.27 -12.31
N CYS A 175 -33.52 15.18 -11.77
CA CYS A 175 -34.95 15.01 -11.50
C CYS A 175 -35.83 15.08 -12.74
N HIS A 176 -35.26 15.40 -13.90
CA HIS A 176 -35.98 15.48 -15.16
C HIS A 176 -35.42 14.48 -16.15
N ALA A 177 -36.30 13.91 -16.98
CA ALA A 177 -35.89 13.06 -18.10
C ALA A 177 -35.09 13.87 -19.13
N HIS A 178 -34.28 13.17 -19.93
CA HIS A 178 -33.53 13.70 -21.07
C HIS A 178 -32.46 14.76 -20.73
N GLN A 179 -31.98 14.81 -19.48
CA GLN A 179 -30.95 15.76 -19.05
C GLN A 179 -29.52 15.32 -19.41
N ILE A 180 -29.30 14.01 -19.63
CA ILE A 180 -27.98 13.50 -19.99
C ILE A 180 -27.76 13.67 -21.49
N THR A 181 -27.02 14.72 -21.85
CA THR A 181 -26.58 15.00 -23.22
C THR A 181 -25.24 14.33 -23.51
N SER A 182 -24.89 14.18 -24.80
CA SER A 182 -23.57 13.66 -25.20
C SER A 182 -22.42 14.50 -24.65
N TYR A 183 -22.59 15.82 -24.56
CA TYR A 183 -21.57 16.72 -23.99
C TYR A 183 -21.35 16.49 -22.49
N LEU A 184 -22.44 16.32 -21.73
CA LEU A 184 -22.36 16.00 -20.30
C LEU A 184 -21.69 14.64 -20.09
N GLN A 185 -22.03 13.66 -20.93
CA GLN A 185 -21.41 12.34 -20.90
C GLN A 185 -19.88 12.44 -21.11
N GLU A 186 -19.42 13.11 -22.17
CA GLU A 186 -17.99 13.26 -22.46
C GLU A 186 -17.25 14.01 -21.34
N MET A 187 -17.84 15.10 -20.85
CA MET A 187 -17.30 15.85 -19.71
C MET A 187 -17.17 14.96 -18.46
N ALA A 188 -18.22 14.19 -18.14
CA ALA A 188 -18.23 13.35 -16.96
C ALA A 188 -17.25 12.16 -17.09
N ILE A 189 -17.04 11.64 -18.30
CA ILE A 189 -15.97 10.67 -18.59
C ILE A 189 -14.61 11.29 -18.28
N GLY A 190 -14.30 12.46 -18.83
CA GLY A 190 -13.04 13.16 -18.57
C GLY A 190 -12.83 13.43 -17.07
N LEU A 191 -13.87 13.92 -16.39
CA LEU A 191 -13.85 14.13 -14.94
C LEU A 191 -13.60 12.82 -14.17
N SER A 192 -14.25 11.72 -14.55
CA SER A 192 -14.06 10.42 -13.91
C SER A 192 -12.63 9.88 -14.05
N GLN A 193 -11.97 10.14 -15.19
CA GLN A 193 -10.56 9.78 -15.41
C GLN A 193 -9.63 10.58 -14.49
N ILE A 194 -9.91 11.88 -14.33
CA ILE A 194 -9.13 12.74 -13.43
C ILE A 194 -9.33 12.31 -11.98
N ILE A 195 -10.57 12.07 -11.55
CA ILE A 195 -10.89 11.58 -10.20
C ILE A 195 -10.23 10.22 -9.95
N SER A 196 -10.28 9.31 -10.93
CA SER A 196 -9.61 8.00 -10.86
C SER A 196 -8.10 8.14 -10.62
N THR A 197 -7.44 9.01 -11.40
CA THR A 197 -6.02 9.34 -11.22
C THR A 197 -5.76 9.94 -9.83
N GLN A 198 -6.59 10.86 -9.36
CA GLN A 198 -6.45 11.50 -8.05
C GLN A 198 -6.59 10.49 -6.89
N LEU A 199 -7.53 9.55 -7.00
CA LEU A 199 -7.70 8.45 -6.04
C LEU A 199 -6.49 7.50 -6.05
N GLU A 200 -5.99 7.14 -7.23
CA GLU A 200 -4.81 6.27 -7.36
C GLU A 200 -3.57 6.90 -6.71
N VAL A 201 -3.31 8.18 -6.98
CA VAL A 201 -2.18 8.92 -6.39
C VAL A 201 -2.29 8.98 -4.86
N SER A 202 -3.47 9.34 -4.34
CA SER A 202 -3.73 9.39 -2.89
C SER A 202 -3.47 8.05 -2.21
N ARG A 203 -3.98 6.96 -2.80
CA ARG A 203 -3.79 5.61 -2.27
C ARG A 203 -2.32 5.18 -2.31
N ALA A 204 -1.60 5.52 -3.36
CA ALA A 204 -0.16 5.23 -3.47
C ALA A 204 0.66 5.98 -2.40
N GLU A 205 0.32 7.25 -2.13
CA GLU A 205 0.95 8.02 -1.05
C GLU A 205 0.69 7.41 0.32
N GLN A 206 -0.56 7.01 0.60
CA GLN A 206 -0.92 6.34 1.86
C GLN A 206 -0.15 5.02 2.05
N LEU A 207 -0.08 4.18 1.01
CA LEU A 207 0.69 2.93 1.04
C LEU A 207 2.17 3.19 1.30
N ARG A 208 2.74 4.22 0.66
CA ARG A 208 4.14 4.61 0.88
C ARG A 208 4.39 5.09 2.30
N GLU A 209 3.49 5.90 2.86
CA GLU A 209 3.61 6.36 4.24
C GLU A 209 3.51 5.20 5.24
N MET A 210 2.60 4.26 5.01
CA MET A 210 2.48 3.05 5.83
C MET A 210 3.73 2.17 5.72
N ALA A 211 4.28 1.99 4.53
CA ALA A 211 5.52 1.25 4.31
C ALA A 211 6.70 1.90 5.04
N ASN A 212 6.87 3.22 4.92
CA ASN A 212 7.91 3.97 5.63
C ASN A 212 7.74 3.85 7.16
N LYS A 213 6.52 3.96 7.68
CA LYS A 213 6.24 3.78 9.11
C LYS A 213 6.56 2.35 9.57
N ALA A 214 6.27 1.35 8.75
CA ALA A 214 6.58 -0.04 9.05
C ALA A 214 8.10 -0.29 9.04
N GLU A 215 8.82 0.25 8.07
CA GLU A 215 10.28 0.19 7.99
C GLU A 215 10.94 0.88 9.19
N LEU A 216 10.50 2.08 9.55
CA LEU A 216 10.97 2.79 10.74
C LEU A 216 10.72 1.99 12.02
N ARG A 217 9.53 1.38 12.16
CA ARG A 217 9.22 0.50 13.31
C ARG A 217 10.10 -0.74 13.34
N ALA A 218 10.36 -1.36 12.19
CA ALA A 218 11.26 -2.51 12.07
C ALA A 218 12.70 -2.13 12.47
N LEU A 219 13.20 -0.99 12.00
CA LEU A 219 14.51 -0.47 12.41
C LEU A 219 14.58 -0.16 13.90
N GLN A 220 13.53 0.46 14.47
CA GLN A 220 13.44 0.71 15.91
C GLN A 220 13.44 -0.59 16.74
N SER A 221 12.87 -1.68 16.21
CA SER A 221 12.82 -2.96 16.90
C SER A 221 14.18 -3.65 17.05
N LYS A 222 15.18 -3.29 16.23
CA LYS A 222 16.55 -3.83 16.33
C LYS A 222 17.27 -3.41 17.62
N ILE A 223 16.75 -2.42 18.35
CA ILE A 223 17.29 -2.00 19.64
C ILE A 223 16.21 -2.22 20.70
N ASN A 224 16.47 -3.08 21.69
CA ASN A 224 15.60 -3.23 22.85
C ASN A 224 15.79 -2.01 23.79
N PRO A 225 14.84 -1.06 23.85
CA PRO A 225 15.05 0.18 24.61
C PRO A 225 15.15 -0.10 26.11
N HIS A 226 14.39 -1.09 26.60
CA HIS A 226 14.42 -1.50 28.00
C HIS A 226 15.79 -2.07 28.39
N PHE A 227 16.39 -2.91 27.53
CA PHE A 227 17.76 -3.37 27.74
C PHE A 227 18.74 -2.20 27.82
N LEU A 228 18.64 -1.23 26.90
CA LEU A 228 19.53 -0.07 26.87
C LEU A 228 19.42 0.77 28.15
N PHE A 229 18.20 1.09 28.60
CA PHE A 229 17.99 1.81 29.87
C PHE A 229 18.57 1.04 31.06
N ASN A 230 18.37 -0.28 31.10
CA ASN A 230 18.87 -1.13 32.16
C ASN A 230 20.40 -1.22 32.18
N ALA A 231 21.02 -1.31 31.00
CA ALA A 231 22.47 -1.31 30.85
C ALA A 231 23.07 0.00 31.37
N LEU A 232 22.48 1.15 31.00
CA LEU A 232 22.91 2.46 31.47
C LEU A 232 22.77 2.62 32.98
N ASN A 233 21.69 2.10 33.58
CA ASN A 233 21.52 2.11 35.03
C ASN A 233 22.56 1.24 35.74
N ALA A 234 22.86 0.04 35.21
CA ALA A 234 23.91 -0.82 35.74
C ALA A 234 25.27 -0.10 35.70
N ILE A 235 25.64 0.49 34.56
CA ILE A 235 26.85 1.29 34.40
C ILE A 235 26.89 2.43 35.42
N SER A 236 25.81 3.21 35.53
CA SER A 236 25.72 4.34 36.47
C SER A 236 25.96 3.90 37.92
N SER A 237 25.37 2.77 38.33
CA SER A 237 25.56 2.21 39.66
C SER A 237 27.01 1.73 39.89
N SER A 238 27.65 1.15 38.87
CA SER A 238 29.03 0.68 38.95
C SER A 238 30.05 1.81 39.02
N ILE A 239 29.76 3.01 38.49
CA ILE A 239 30.72 4.15 38.51
C ILE A 239 31.20 4.46 39.93
N ARG A 240 30.31 4.42 40.94
CA ARG A 240 30.67 4.75 42.32
C ARG A 240 31.35 3.61 43.07
N LEU A 241 31.04 2.35 42.71
CA LEU A 241 31.50 1.17 43.42
C LEU A 241 32.79 0.60 42.83
N ASN A 242 32.85 0.51 41.50
CA ASN A 242 33.98 -0.02 40.74
C ASN A 242 34.05 0.64 39.34
N PRO A 243 34.79 1.76 39.21
CA PRO A 243 34.91 2.49 37.96
C PRO A 243 35.46 1.66 36.78
N ASP A 244 36.33 0.69 37.04
CA ASP A 244 36.88 -0.17 35.99
C ASP A 244 35.82 -1.12 35.42
N THR A 245 34.94 -1.64 36.28
CA THR A 245 33.77 -2.42 35.85
C THR A 245 32.83 -1.56 34.99
N ALA A 246 32.56 -0.31 35.40
CA ALA A 246 31.75 0.61 34.60
C ALA A 246 32.37 0.85 33.21
N ARG A 247 33.70 1.03 33.13
CA ARG A 247 34.41 1.19 31.85
C ARG A 247 34.28 -0.06 30.98
N GLN A 248 34.41 -1.25 31.56
CA GLN A 248 34.23 -2.51 30.83
C GLN A 248 32.80 -2.67 30.30
N LEU A 249 31.79 -2.33 31.11
CA LEU A 249 30.39 -2.38 30.70
C LEU A 249 30.07 -1.41 29.56
N ILE A 250 30.71 -0.24 29.50
CA ILE A 250 30.59 0.68 28.36
C ILE A 250 31.15 0.03 27.08
N PHE A 251 32.30 -0.64 27.15
CA PHE A 251 32.84 -1.37 26.00
C PHE A 251 31.92 -2.52 25.56
N ASN A 252 31.42 -3.31 26.51
CA ASN A 252 30.49 -4.40 26.22
C ASN A 252 29.21 -3.88 25.56
N LEU A 253 28.64 -2.77 26.07
CA LEU A 253 27.44 -2.15 25.49
C LEU A 253 27.70 -1.60 24.09
N SER A 254 28.85 -0.98 23.86
CA SER A 254 29.25 -0.45 22.55
C SER A 254 29.38 -1.56 21.51
N ARG A 255 30.07 -2.67 21.86
CA ARG A 255 30.17 -3.86 20.99
C ARG A 255 28.80 -4.49 20.76
N TYR A 256 27.99 -4.61 21.81
CA TYR A 256 26.66 -5.18 21.73
C TYR A 256 25.77 -4.41 20.74
N LEU A 257 25.71 -3.08 20.87
CA LEU A 257 24.92 -2.21 20.01
C LEU A 257 25.42 -2.24 18.56
N ARG A 258 26.75 -2.15 18.37
CA ARG A 258 27.36 -2.21 17.04
C ARG A 258 26.95 -3.48 16.31
N TYR A 259 27.07 -4.64 16.97
CA TYR A 259 26.71 -5.92 16.39
C TYR A 259 25.24 -5.98 15.97
N ASN A 260 24.31 -5.56 16.83
CA ASN A 260 22.87 -5.60 16.51
C ASN A 260 22.45 -4.59 15.42
N ILE A 261 23.23 -3.51 15.20
CA ILE A 261 22.95 -2.49 14.18
C ILE A 261 23.61 -2.85 12.84
N GLU A 262 24.85 -3.32 12.85
CA GLU A 262 25.65 -3.57 11.65
C GLU A 262 25.35 -4.91 10.99
N LEU A 263 25.02 -5.96 11.76
CA LEU A 263 24.71 -7.25 11.15
C LEU A 263 23.34 -7.24 10.48
N LYS A 264 23.32 -7.81 9.27
CA LYS A 264 22.08 -8.17 8.61
C LYS A 264 21.54 -9.44 9.24
N ASP A 265 20.21 -9.53 9.31
CA ASP A 265 19.54 -10.79 9.59
C ASP A 265 20.00 -11.80 8.52
N ASP A 266 20.35 -13.02 8.96
CA ASP A 266 20.81 -14.13 8.10
C ASP A 266 22.22 -14.01 7.52
N GLU A 267 23.05 -13.06 7.96
CA GLU A 267 24.48 -13.09 7.69
C GLU A 267 25.12 -14.33 8.34
N GLN A 268 25.78 -15.16 7.53
CA GLN A 268 26.48 -16.36 7.98
C GLN A 268 27.78 -15.96 8.71
N ILE A 269 27.89 -16.35 9.98
CA ILE A 269 29.01 -16.00 10.86
C ILE A 269 29.57 -17.22 11.58
N ASP A 270 30.85 -17.16 11.92
CA ASP A 270 31.47 -18.14 12.82
C ASP A 270 30.74 -18.12 14.18
N ILE A 271 30.39 -19.30 14.70
CA ILE A 271 29.76 -19.47 16.02
C ILE A 271 30.53 -18.74 17.14
N LYS A 272 31.86 -18.65 17.04
CA LYS A 272 32.70 -17.91 18.00
C LYS A 272 32.37 -16.42 18.04
N LYS A 273 32.01 -15.83 16.89
CA LYS A 273 31.57 -14.43 16.79
C LYS A 273 30.25 -14.22 17.52
N GLU A 274 29.29 -15.15 17.35
CA GLU A 274 28.01 -15.09 18.07
C GLU A 274 28.19 -15.30 19.57
N LEU A 275 29.01 -16.27 19.99
CA LEU A 275 29.32 -16.52 21.39
C LEU A 275 30.02 -15.33 22.06
N TYR A 276 30.92 -14.63 21.35
CA TYR A 276 31.56 -13.43 21.87
C TYR A 276 30.56 -12.31 22.15
N GLN A 277 29.65 -12.09 21.21
CA GLN A 277 28.55 -11.13 21.37
C GLN A 277 27.64 -11.49 22.55
N ILE A 278 27.33 -12.78 22.71
CA ILE A 278 26.52 -13.26 23.83
C ILE A 278 27.21 -13.01 25.17
N LYS A 279 28.54 -13.16 25.25
CA LYS A 279 29.31 -12.82 26.45
C LYS A 279 29.18 -11.34 26.81
N ASP A 280 29.16 -10.44 25.82
CA ASP A 280 28.94 -9.01 26.05
C ASP A 280 27.56 -8.71 26.63
N TYR A 281 26.52 -9.29 26.03
CA TYR A 281 25.15 -9.21 26.53
C TYR A 281 25.05 -9.72 27.97
N ILE A 282 25.59 -10.91 28.24
CA ILE A 282 25.54 -11.56 29.55
C ILE A 282 26.30 -10.75 30.60
N ALA A 283 27.44 -10.17 30.28
CA ALA A 283 28.20 -9.35 31.23
C ALA A 283 27.38 -8.12 31.69
N ILE A 284 26.59 -7.52 30.78
CA ILE A 284 25.70 -6.41 31.10
C ILE A 284 24.54 -6.87 31.99
N GLU A 285 23.92 -8.01 31.67
CA GLU A 285 22.84 -8.59 32.47
C GLU A 285 23.32 -9.04 33.86
N GLN A 286 24.51 -9.64 33.97
CA GLN A 286 25.11 -10.04 35.24
C GLN A 286 25.42 -8.84 36.13
N ALA A 287 25.90 -7.72 35.57
CA ALA A 287 26.07 -6.49 36.34
C ALA A 287 24.75 -5.95 36.90
N ARG A 288 23.64 -6.15 36.18
CA ARG A 288 22.30 -5.75 36.64
C ARG A 288 21.73 -6.68 37.71
N PHE A 289 21.86 -7.99 37.50
CA PHE A 289 21.28 -9.00 38.39
C PHE A 289 22.16 -9.34 39.60
N GLY A 290 23.44 -8.97 39.56
CA GLY A 290 24.42 -9.31 40.58
C GLY A 290 24.46 -10.82 40.81
N ASP A 291 24.48 -11.21 42.09
CA ASP A 291 24.58 -12.63 42.50
C ASP A 291 23.36 -13.49 42.15
N LYS A 292 22.31 -12.92 41.56
CA LYS A 292 21.12 -13.67 41.12
C LYS A 292 21.31 -14.42 39.81
N LEU A 293 22.27 -14.04 38.97
CA LEU A 293 22.49 -14.68 37.67
C LEU A 293 23.90 -15.28 37.61
N THR A 294 23.96 -16.61 37.57
CA THR A 294 25.19 -17.34 37.25
C THR A 294 25.10 -17.87 35.83
N VAL A 295 26.17 -17.70 35.04
CA VAL A 295 26.24 -18.25 33.70
C VAL A 295 27.39 -19.24 33.61
N ILE A 296 27.11 -20.43 33.08
CA ILE A 296 28.06 -21.51 32.84
C ILE A 296 28.22 -21.67 31.32
N TYR A 297 29.46 -21.70 30.86
CA TYR A 297 29.79 -21.96 29.46
C TYR A 297 30.41 -23.35 29.35
N ASP A 298 29.77 -24.22 28.57
CA ASP A 298 30.19 -25.59 28.28
C ASP A 298 30.45 -25.70 26.78
N ILE A 299 31.59 -25.18 26.33
CA ILE A 299 31.91 -24.98 24.91
C ILE A 299 33.13 -25.81 24.57
N ASP A 300 32.98 -26.75 23.64
CA ASP A 300 34.09 -27.52 23.09
C ASP A 300 34.99 -26.59 22.26
N GLU A 301 36.27 -26.48 22.62
CA GLU A 301 37.24 -25.58 21.95
C GLU A 301 37.45 -25.90 20.46
N GLU A 302 37.24 -27.17 20.10
CA GLU A 302 37.44 -27.72 18.76
C GLU A 302 36.27 -27.46 17.81
N VAL A 303 35.12 -26.99 18.32
CA VAL A 303 33.94 -26.73 17.49
C VAL A 303 34.19 -25.53 16.58
N ASN A 304 34.02 -25.77 15.28
CA ASN A 304 34.03 -24.75 14.25
C ASN A 304 32.84 -24.96 13.32
N CYS A 305 31.89 -24.04 13.36
CA CYS A 305 30.72 -24.06 12.47
C CYS A 305 30.27 -22.64 12.17
N VAL A 306 29.69 -22.48 10.99
CA VAL A 306 29.06 -21.22 10.57
C VAL A 306 27.56 -21.33 10.78
N ILE A 307 26.99 -20.30 11.39
CA ILE A 307 25.57 -20.16 11.67
C ILE A 307 25.07 -18.79 11.21
N PRO A 308 23.81 -18.65 10.80
CA PRO A 308 23.18 -17.34 10.67
C PRO A 308 23.26 -16.58 11.98
N SER A 309 23.48 -15.28 11.89
CA SER A 309 23.45 -14.38 13.03
C SER A 309 22.12 -14.45 13.81
N LEU A 310 22.21 -14.23 15.12
CA LEU A 310 21.06 -14.08 16.03
C LEU A 310 20.22 -15.38 16.15
N LEU A 311 20.85 -16.54 16.19
CA LEU A 311 20.17 -17.81 16.51
C LEU A 311 20.24 -18.16 18.00
N ILE A 312 21.39 -17.93 18.63
CA ILE A 312 21.64 -18.29 20.03
C ILE A 312 21.23 -17.14 20.95
N GLN A 313 21.49 -15.88 20.54
CA GLN A 313 21.19 -14.70 21.34
C GLN A 313 19.72 -14.66 21.84
N PRO A 314 18.68 -14.86 21.00
CA PRO A 314 17.30 -14.84 21.47
C PRO A 314 16.98 -15.93 22.49
N LEU A 315 17.67 -17.08 22.43
CA LEU A 315 17.50 -18.17 23.39
C LEU A 315 18.09 -17.80 24.76
N VAL A 316 19.24 -17.14 24.76
CA VAL A 316 19.88 -16.61 25.98
C VAL A 316 19.03 -15.49 26.58
N GLU A 317 18.53 -14.57 25.77
CA GLU A 317 17.62 -13.51 26.22
C GLU A 317 16.36 -14.11 26.86
N ASN A 318 15.77 -15.13 26.24
CA ASN A 318 14.62 -15.84 26.81
C ASN A 318 14.95 -16.50 28.16
N ALA A 319 16.08 -17.20 28.26
CA ALA A 319 16.52 -17.84 29.49
C ALA A 319 16.68 -16.84 30.65
N ILE A 320 17.26 -15.66 30.37
CA ILE A 320 17.52 -14.64 31.40
C ILE A 320 16.25 -13.86 31.75
N VAL A 321 15.58 -13.28 30.75
CA VAL A 321 14.44 -12.36 30.93
C VAL A 321 13.16 -13.09 31.30
N HIS A 322 12.91 -14.26 30.72
CA HIS A 322 11.68 -15.02 30.97
C HIS A 322 11.89 -16.19 31.93
N GLY A 323 13.07 -16.81 31.95
CA GLY A 323 13.40 -17.87 32.89
C GLY A 323 13.80 -17.35 34.27
N ILE A 324 14.88 -16.57 34.35
CA ILE A 324 15.51 -16.17 35.63
C ILE A 324 14.85 -14.95 36.27
N GLN A 325 14.58 -13.88 35.52
CA GLN A 325 14.07 -12.61 36.08
C GLN A 325 12.78 -12.75 36.91
N PRO A 326 11.79 -13.60 36.56
CA PRO A 326 10.59 -13.80 37.38
C PRO A 326 10.85 -14.57 38.69
N CYS A 327 11.99 -15.26 38.80
CA CYS A 327 12.32 -16.08 39.95
C CYS A 327 12.86 -15.22 41.11
N LYS A 328 12.49 -15.57 42.35
CA LYS A 328 12.96 -14.86 43.55
C LYS A 328 14.41 -15.22 43.94
N GLY A 329 14.85 -16.43 43.59
CA GLY A 329 16.15 -16.99 43.98
C GLY A 329 17.27 -16.76 42.96
N LYS A 330 18.42 -17.40 43.20
CA LYS A 330 19.52 -17.45 42.23
C LYS A 330 19.15 -18.36 41.05
N GLY A 331 19.48 -17.93 39.85
CA GLY A 331 19.28 -18.67 38.62
C GLY A 331 20.61 -18.99 37.94
N VAL A 332 20.66 -20.13 37.28
CA VAL A 332 21.79 -20.57 36.46
C VAL A 332 21.34 -20.67 35.01
N VAL A 333 22.09 -20.07 34.10
CA VAL A 333 21.95 -20.26 32.66
C VAL A 333 23.20 -20.98 32.16
N THR A 334 23.03 -22.12 31.51
CA THR A 334 24.11 -22.91 30.91
C THR A 334 24.02 -22.80 29.39
N ILE A 335 25.09 -22.37 28.76
CA ILE A 335 25.22 -22.30 27.30
C ILE A 335 26.19 -23.40 26.90
N SER A 336 25.69 -24.38 26.15
CA SER A 336 26.45 -25.53 25.69
C SER A 336 26.59 -25.54 24.18
N VAL A 337 27.81 -25.79 23.70
CA VAL A 337 28.13 -25.97 22.29
C VAL A 337 29.06 -27.16 22.20
N THR A 338 28.51 -28.30 21.82
CA THR A 338 29.22 -29.59 21.86
C THR A 338 29.13 -30.34 20.55
N GLU A 339 30.17 -31.11 20.23
CA GLU A 339 30.16 -31.99 19.06
C GLU A 339 29.23 -33.19 19.29
N SER A 340 28.40 -33.51 18.30
CA SER A 340 27.44 -34.62 18.34
C SER A 340 27.45 -35.35 17.00
N GLY A 341 28.46 -36.21 16.84
CA GLY A 341 28.70 -36.94 15.59
C GLY A 341 28.98 -35.98 14.43
N ASN A 342 28.12 -35.98 13.40
CA ASN A 342 28.29 -35.12 12.23
C ASN A 342 27.67 -33.72 12.37
N ARG A 343 27.20 -33.39 13.57
CA ARG A 343 26.50 -32.14 13.88
C ARG A 343 27.09 -31.51 15.12
N VAL A 344 26.89 -30.22 15.28
CA VAL A 344 27.15 -29.47 16.49
C VAL A 344 25.82 -29.28 17.20
N ARG A 345 25.75 -29.67 18.47
CA ARG A 345 24.59 -29.42 19.33
C ARG A 345 24.79 -28.09 20.04
N ILE A 346 23.84 -27.18 19.88
CA ILE A 346 23.81 -25.90 20.58
C ILE A 346 22.61 -25.92 21.50
N ALA A 347 22.82 -25.71 22.80
CA ALA A 347 21.72 -25.67 23.75
C ALA A 347 21.89 -24.60 24.82
N VAL A 348 20.77 -23.97 25.18
CA VAL A 348 20.65 -23.03 26.29
C VAL A 348 19.71 -23.64 27.32
N ARG A 349 20.20 -23.79 28.55
CA ARG A 349 19.46 -24.34 29.67
C ARG A 349 19.35 -23.30 30.79
N ASP A 350 18.19 -23.12 31.36
CA ASP A 350 17.96 -22.29 32.54
C ASP A 350 17.43 -23.10 33.72
N THR A 351 17.56 -22.57 34.94
CA THR A 351 16.95 -23.11 36.18
C THR A 351 15.78 -22.25 36.65
N GLY A 352 15.11 -21.56 35.73
CA GLY A 352 14.01 -20.63 35.99
C GLY A 352 12.66 -21.32 36.18
N HIS A 353 11.58 -20.59 35.95
CA HIS A 353 10.22 -21.07 36.17
C HIS A 353 9.75 -22.12 35.13
N GLY A 354 10.47 -22.23 34.01
CA GLY A 354 10.15 -23.12 32.90
C GLY A 354 9.11 -22.54 31.92
N ILE A 355 9.23 -22.85 30.63
CA ILE A 355 8.22 -22.48 29.64
C ILE A 355 6.95 -23.32 29.84
N ASP A 356 5.78 -22.69 29.74
CA ASP A 356 4.49 -23.37 29.83
C ASP A 356 4.29 -24.39 28.69
N ALA A 357 3.68 -25.54 28.99
CA ALA A 357 3.49 -26.62 28.03
C ALA A 357 2.68 -26.18 26.80
N GLN A 358 1.69 -25.29 26.97
CA GLN A 358 0.90 -24.76 25.86
C GLN A 358 1.74 -23.90 24.90
N VAL A 359 2.77 -23.23 25.42
CA VAL A 359 3.68 -22.43 24.57
C VAL A 359 4.60 -23.35 23.77
N ILE A 360 5.06 -24.45 24.38
CA ILE A 360 5.88 -25.47 23.70
C ILE A 360 5.08 -26.09 22.55
N GLU A 361 3.87 -26.56 22.82
CA GLU A 361 2.98 -27.19 21.83
C GLU A 361 2.66 -26.25 20.65
N ARG A 362 2.48 -24.95 20.92
CA ARG A 362 2.26 -23.94 19.87
C ARG A 362 3.48 -23.69 18.99
N VAL A 363 4.68 -23.74 19.56
CA VAL A 363 5.92 -23.60 18.78
C VAL A 363 6.12 -24.84 17.90
N GLU A 364 5.84 -26.04 18.43
CA GLU A 364 5.95 -27.30 17.67
C GLU A 364 4.90 -27.42 16.55
N SER A 365 3.67 -26.93 16.79
CA SER A 365 2.56 -26.93 15.82
C SER A 365 2.62 -25.79 14.80
N ASN A 366 3.66 -24.93 14.82
CA ASN A 366 3.80 -23.75 13.97
C ASN A 366 2.64 -22.73 14.09
N GLU A 367 1.87 -22.74 15.19
CA GLU A 367 0.77 -21.80 15.40
C GLU A 367 1.28 -20.46 15.95
N MET A 368 1.53 -19.52 15.03
CA MET A 368 2.10 -18.20 15.32
C MET A 368 1.11 -17.26 16.04
N PRO A 369 1.36 -16.83 17.30
CA PRO A 369 0.80 -15.57 17.77
C PRO A 369 1.57 -14.41 17.12
N GLY A 370 0.89 -13.58 16.33
CA GLY A 370 1.49 -12.44 15.61
C GLY A 370 2.15 -11.33 16.46
N ASN A 371 2.36 -11.55 17.76
CA ASN A 371 2.87 -10.54 18.70
C ASN A 371 4.03 -11.02 19.59
N LYS A 372 4.58 -12.24 19.40
CA LYS A 372 5.76 -12.72 20.15
C LYS A 372 6.90 -13.07 19.19
N ILE A 373 7.95 -12.26 19.22
CA ILE A 373 8.93 -12.11 18.12
C ILE A 373 10.22 -12.96 18.33
N GLY A 374 10.40 -13.62 19.48
CA GLY A 374 11.66 -14.33 19.80
C GLY A 374 11.71 -15.81 19.39
N LEU A 375 11.17 -16.68 20.24
CA LEU A 375 11.34 -18.14 20.13
C LEU A 375 10.75 -18.78 18.85
N PRO A 376 9.52 -18.42 18.40
CA PRO A 376 8.95 -18.99 17.17
C PRO A 376 9.76 -18.64 15.91
N ASN A 377 10.33 -17.43 15.87
CA ASN A 377 11.15 -17.00 14.73
C ASN A 377 12.45 -17.80 14.64
N VAL A 378 13.11 -18.07 15.79
CA VAL A 378 14.29 -18.95 15.81
C VAL A 378 13.90 -20.38 15.42
N HIS A 379 12.79 -20.93 15.94
CA HIS A 379 12.30 -22.25 15.54
C HIS A 379 12.10 -22.37 14.03
N HIS A 380 11.40 -21.41 13.44
CA HIS A 380 11.14 -21.40 12.00
C HIS A 380 12.44 -21.27 11.18
N ARG A 381 13.36 -20.37 11.58
CA ARG A 381 14.66 -20.18 10.89
C ARG A 381 15.51 -21.45 10.92
N VAL A 382 15.66 -22.07 12.09
CA VAL A 382 16.44 -23.32 12.25
C VAL A 382 15.80 -24.43 11.42
N LYS A 383 14.46 -24.57 11.46
CA LYS A 383 13.73 -25.59 10.70
C LYS A 383 13.88 -25.42 9.18
N LEU A 384 13.84 -24.19 8.68
CA LEU A 384 14.06 -23.90 7.25
C LEU A 384 15.48 -24.21 6.80
N LEU A 385 16.49 -23.89 7.62
CA LEU A 385 17.89 -24.00 7.24
C LEU A 385 18.46 -25.41 7.43
N TYR A 386 18.03 -26.11 8.48
CA TYR A 386 18.63 -27.38 8.90
C TYR A 386 17.64 -28.55 8.91
N GLY A 387 16.38 -28.31 8.55
CA GLY A 387 15.32 -29.32 8.42
C GLY A 387 14.65 -29.71 9.73
N ASP A 388 15.32 -29.52 10.87
CA ASP A 388 14.77 -29.76 12.22
C ASP A 388 14.69 -28.45 13.00
N GLY A 389 13.66 -28.31 13.84
CA GLY A 389 13.41 -27.09 14.60
C GLY A 389 14.16 -27.02 15.92
N LEU A 390 13.68 -26.14 16.82
CA LEU A 390 14.12 -26.14 18.21
C LEU A 390 13.50 -27.33 18.97
N HIS A 391 14.33 -28.07 19.70
CA HIS A 391 13.90 -29.04 20.70
C HIS A 391 13.76 -28.33 22.05
N ILE A 392 12.54 -28.21 22.55
CA ILE A 392 12.25 -27.51 23.80
C ILE A 392 11.83 -28.54 24.84
N ARG A 393 12.61 -28.66 25.93
CA ARG A 393 12.34 -29.56 27.04
C ARG A 393 12.14 -28.76 28.31
N ARG A 394 10.96 -28.87 28.91
CA ARG A 394 10.73 -28.34 30.26
C ARG A 394 11.50 -29.18 31.28
N LEU A 395 12.18 -28.51 32.20
CA LEU A 395 12.91 -29.11 33.31
C LEU A 395 12.24 -28.71 34.63
N GLU A 396 12.52 -29.46 35.69
CA GLU A 396 12.07 -29.14 37.04
C GLU A 396 13.30 -28.93 37.94
N PRO A 397 13.73 -27.67 38.17
CA PRO A 397 13.24 -26.41 37.57
C PRO A 397 13.87 -26.07 36.20
N GLY A 398 13.17 -25.28 35.40
CA GLY A 398 13.70 -24.56 34.24
C GLY A 398 13.29 -25.07 32.86
N THR A 399 14.09 -24.75 31.85
CA THR A 399 13.90 -25.17 30.46
C THR A 399 15.25 -25.47 29.82
N GLU A 400 15.29 -26.40 28.87
CA GLU A 400 16.36 -26.55 27.92
C GLU A 400 15.81 -26.35 26.51
N ILE A 401 16.48 -25.50 25.73
CA ILE A 401 16.21 -25.31 24.31
C ILE A 401 17.47 -25.68 23.55
N ALA A 402 17.35 -26.63 22.63
CA ALA A 402 18.48 -27.15 21.86
C ALA A 402 18.16 -27.20 20.37
N PHE A 403 19.19 -27.08 19.54
CA PHE A 403 19.12 -27.33 18.09
C PHE A 403 20.45 -27.87 17.58
N TYR A 404 20.44 -28.37 16.35
CA TYR A 404 21.60 -28.98 15.73
C TYR A 404 21.94 -28.28 14.43
N VAL A 405 23.23 -28.01 14.24
CA VAL A 405 23.77 -27.45 12.99
C VAL A 405 24.83 -28.41 12.43
N PRO A 406 25.10 -28.38 11.11
CA PRO A 406 26.17 -29.20 10.53
C PRO A 406 27.54 -28.83 11.11
N ASN A 407 28.39 -29.84 11.35
CA ASN A 407 29.81 -29.58 11.64
C ASN A 407 30.55 -29.34 10.32
N GLU A 408 31.24 -28.20 10.18
CA GLU A 408 31.96 -27.87 8.94
C GLU A 408 33.15 -28.80 8.68
N ARG A 409 33.66 -29.51 9.70
CA ARG A 409 34.71 -30.54 9.51
C ARG A 409 34.28 -31.68 8.57
N SER A 410 32.99 -31.84 8.32
CA SER A 410 32.43 -32.92 7.51
C SER A 410 31.63 -32.47 6.28
N ALA A 411 31.64 -31.19 5.94
CA ALA A 411 30.90 -30.68 4.79
C ALA A 411 31.63 -30.94 3.46
N VAL A 412 31.68 -32.21 3.04
CA VAL A 412 31.76 -32.54 1.61
C VAL A 412 30.33 -32.50 1.06
N HIS A 413 30.07 -31.47 0.26
CA HIS A 413 28.88 -31.25 -0.59
C HIS A 413 27.55 -30.92 0.12
N ALA A 414 27.18 -29.64 0.07
CA ALA A 414 25.80 -29.25 -0.22
C ALA A 414 25.79 -28.16 -1.31
N PRO A 415 24.80 -28.17 -2.22
CA PRO A 415 24.85 -27.44 -3.47
C PRO A 415 24.59 -25.94 -3.30
N SER A 416 25.28 -25.18 -4.14
CA SER A 416 25.02 -23.78 -4.44
C SER A 416 23.56 -23.48 -4.75
N SER A 417 23.10 -22.37 -4.17
CA SER A 417 22.08 -21.45 -4.69
C SER A 417 20.72 -22.05 -5.09
N LEU A 418 19.73 -21.83 -4.22
CA LEU A 418 18.34 -21.62 -4.63
C LEU A 418 17.86 -20.30 -4.04
N LEU A 419 18.02 -19.23 -4.82
CA LEU A 419 17.15 -18.06 -4.77
C LEU A 419 16.40 -18.03 -6.10
N PRO A 420 15.07 -17.87 -6.12
CA PRO A 420 14.32 -17.51 -7.31
C PRO A 420 14.56 -16.06 -7.74
#